data_AF-A0A8H6EQP9-F1
#
_entry.id   AF-A0A8H6EQP9-F1
#
_cell.length_a   1.000
_cell.length_b   1.000
_cell.length_c   1.000
_cell.angle_alpha   90.00
_cell.angle_beta   90.00
_cell.angle_gamma   90.00
#
_symmetry.space_group_name_H-M   'P 1'
#
loop_
_entity.id
_entity.type
_entity.pdbx_description
1 polymer ?
#
loop_
_entity_poly.entity_id
_entity_poly.type
_entity_poly.pdbx_seq_one_letter_code
_entity_poly.pdbx_strand_id
1 'polypeptide(L)'
;MRFHDAELYTVLQLYHCARYGELAKLDLEQELDFSDQTYKFEAYNYQTRANLLLGKYKEALAKIEESKKIIPSFTEQSEASFLQSELEALIKWIVFSSLKLLLCQKGDLEAAFKRLHPKEDLENVEFGCYLLLLLSKTTDAQRFLDDHVTNDSASDTVGYNQTEAWIQLEGYGDELNRAYYHFDDLAGSGNTTSLKLLVCVLVSHLKLHHMPEAEETLSRIVSYRADHRDEEAAELGNWAVDLLVDEIALRRIQSRNSDADALFNKLKAEHPDSAYVKDVQAKQDAFDDIVAKYAA
;
A
#
# COMPACT_ATOMS: atom_id res chain seq x y z
N MET A 1 17.58 16.24 2.80
CA MET A 1 16.93 15.30 3.72
C MET A 1 17.94 14.91 4.82
N ARG A 2 17.78 15.41 6.04
CA ARG A 2 18.53 14.97 7.24
C ARG A 2 17.49 14.72 8.33
N PHE A 3 16.82 13.59 8.24
CA PHE A 3 15.99 13.10 9.34
C PHE A 3 16.67 11.82 9.81
N HIS A 4 17.11 11.82 11.07
CA HIS A 4 17.52 10.59 11.71
C HIS A 4 16.26 9.73 11.85
N ASP A 5 16.18 8.66 11.08
CA ASP A 5 15.06 7.71 11.08
C ASP A 5 14.78 7.11 12.46
N ALA A 6 15.72 7.17 13.41
CA ALA A 6 15.57 6.56 14.72
C ALA A 6 14.34 7.06 15.50
N GLU A 7 14.04 8.36 15.48
CA GLU A 7 12.91 8.93 16.24
C GLU A 7 11.57 8.72 15.53
N LEU A 8 11.59 8.58 14.19
CA LEU A 8 10.40 8.29 13.39
C LEU A 8 10.21 6.80 13.11
N TYR A 9 11.13 5.94 13.55
CA TYR A 9 11.19 4.54 13.18
C TYR A 9 9.87 3.82 13.42
N THR A 10 9.29 3.97 14.62
CA THR A 10 8.00 3.36 14.97
C THR A 10 6.87 3.88 14.07
N VAL A 11 6.84 5.18 13.79
CA VAL A 11 5.82 5.80 12.93
C VAL A 11 5.91 5.27 11.50
N LEU A 12 7.12 5.26 10.94
CA LEU A 12 7.40 4.77 9.59
C LEU A 12 7.11 3.27 9.48
N GLN A 13 7.53 2.47 10.47
CA GLN A 13 7.27 1.04 10.51
C GLN A 13 5.77 0.75 10.50
N LEU A 14 4.99 1.41 11.37
CA LEU A 14 3.54 1.25 11.39
C LEU A 14 2.91 1.65 10.05
N TYR A 15 3.34 2.76 9.45
CA TYR A 15 2.79 3.25 8.19
C TYR A 15 3.09 2.30 7.01
N HIS A 16 4.35 1.94 6.79
CA HIS A 16 4.75 1.13 5.64
C HIS A 16 4.31 -0.34 5.78
N CYS A 17 4.19 -0.85 7.02
CA CYS A 17 3.57 -2.15 7.28
C CYS A 17 2.04 -2.11 7.26
N ALA A 18 1.41 -0.98 6.95
CA ALA A 18 -0.04 -0.80 6.88
C ALA A 18 -0.80 -1.08 8.18
N ARG A 19 -0.20 -0.78 9.33
CA ARG A 19 -0.83 -0.78 10.66
C ARG A 19 -1.43 0.60 10.96
N TYR A 20 -2.32 1.05 10.09
CA TYR A 20 -2.84 2.43 10.10
C TYR A 20 -3.69 2.72 11.33
N GLY A 21 -4.45 1.73 11.82
CA GLY A 21 -5.31 1.82 13.00
C GLY A 21 -4.53 2.12 14.26
N GLU A 22 -3.38 1.46 14.43
CA GLU A 22 -2.47 1.69 15.53
C GLU A 22 -1.77 3.04 15.41
N LEU A 23 -1.24 3.37 14.23
CA LEU A 23 -0.66 4.69 13.99
C LEU A 23 -1.66 5.83 14.24
N ALA A 24 -2.92 5.65 13.87
CA ALA A 24 -3.99 6.61 14.13
C ALA A 24 -4.28 6.82 15.62
N LYS A 25 -4.03 5.81 16.47
CA LYS A 25 -4.25 5.85 17.92
C LYS A 25 -3.02 6.25 18.73
N LEU A 26 -1.83 6.12 18.15
CA LEU A 26 -0.55 6.39 18.80
C LEU A 26 -0.53 7.80 19.44
N ASP A 27 -0.28 7.85 20.75
CA ASP A 27 -0.09 9.12 21.46
C ASP A 27 1.34 9.62 21.25
N LEU A 28 1.52 10.44 20.21
CA LEU A 28 2.80 11.01 19.83
C LEU A 28 3.46 11.88 20.92
N GLU A 29 2.74 12.32 21.95
CA GLU A 29 3.33 13.11 23.04
C GLU A 29 3.75 12.28 24.25
N GLN A 30 3.07 11.15 24.49
CA GLN A 30 3.33 10.30 25.66
C GLN A 30 4.19 9.08 25.32
N GLU A 31 4.07 8.55 24.10
CA GLU A 31 4.70 7.30 23.70
C GLU A 31 6.03 7.51 22.96
N LEU A 32 6.27 8.71 22.42
CA LEU A 32 7.47 9.06 21.68
C LEU A 32 8.10 10.33 22.25
N ASP A 33 9.44 10.35 22.27
CA ASP A 33 10.22 11.53 22.63
C ASP A 33 10.91 12.06 21.38
N PHE A 34 10.58 13.30 21.01
CA PHE A 34 11.13 13.96 19.84
C PHE A 34 12.15 15.00 20.28
N SER A 35 13.38 14.89 19.76
CA SER A 35 14.45 15.85 20.05
C SER A 35 14.21 17.22 19.41
N ASP A 36 13.39 17.27 18.35
CA ASP A 36 13.00 18.48 17.62
C ASP A 36 11.52 18.43 17.20
N GLN A 37 10.89 19.61 17.15
CA GLN A 37 9.55 19.83 16.62
C GLN A 37 9.39 19.36 15.17
N THR A 38 10.46 19.28 14.37
CA THR A 38 10.39 18.81 12.99
C THR A 38 10.04 17.33 12.90
N TYR A 39 10.57 16.48 13.78
CA TYR A 39 10.16 15.07 13.85
C TYR A 39 8.72 14.92 14.33
N LYS A 40 8.32 15.72 15.32
CA LYS A 40 6.93 15.74 15.80
C LYS A 40 5.96 16.14 14.68
N PHE A 41 6.31 17.15 13.89
CA PHE A 41 5.53 17.58 12.73
C PHE A 41 5.37 16.44 11.71
N GLU A 42 6.47 15.75 11.38
CA GLU A 42 6.41 14.65 10.42
C GLU A 42 5.61 13.45 10.95
N ALA A 43 5.72 13.13 12.23
CA ALA A 43 4.89 12.11 12.86
C ALA A 43 3.38 12.42 12.76
N TYR A 44 2.98 13.68 12.95
CA TYR A 44 1.59 14.10 12.72
C TYR A 44 1.17 14.00 11.25
N ASN A 45 2.08 14.23 10.29
CA ASN A 45 1.78 14.05 8.87
C ASN A 45 1.45 12.57 8.57
N TYR A 46 2.26 11.62 9.04
CA TYR A 46 1.98 10.19 8.89
C TYR A 46 0.69 9.76 9.60
N GLN A 47 0.43 10.28 10.80
CA GLN A 47 -0.83 10.01 11.51
C GLN A 47 -2.04 10.59 10.77
N THR A 48 -1.89 11.73 10.10
CA THR A 48 -2.90 12.32 9.22
C THR A 48 -3.17 11.40 8.03
N ARG A 49 -2.11 10.94 7.34
CA ARG A 49 -2.19 10.01 6.20
C ARG A 49 -2.88 8.70 6.60
N ALA A 50 -2.52 8.11 7.74
CA ALA A 50 -3.16 6.91 8.28
C ALA A 50 -4.66 7.11 8.52
N ASN A 51 -5.06 8.22 9.15
CA ASN A 51 -6.48 8.54 9.35
C ASN A 51 -7.25 8.68 8.03
N LEU A 52 -6.64 9.25 6.99
CA LEU A 52 -7.26 9.34 5.66
C LEU A 52 -7.46 7.97 5.00
N LEU A 53 -6.46 7.10 5.08
CA LEU A 53 -6.54 5.73 4.58
C LEU A 53 -7.61 4.90 5.30
N LEU A 54 -7.92 5.26 6.55
CA LEU A 54 -8.99 4.70 7.35
C LEU A 54 -10.36 5.39 7.15
N GLY A 55 -10.47 6.41 6.29
CA GLY A 55 -11.69 7.21 6.13
C GLY A 55 -12.07 8.07 7.34
N LYS A 56 -11.15 8.24 8.31
CA LYS A 56 -11.30 9.06 9.53
C LYS A 56 -10.99 10.53 9.25
N TYR A 57 -11.79 11.16 8.39
CA TYR A 57 -11.51 12.51 7.87
C TYR A 57 -11.53 13.59 8.96
N LYS A 58 -12.34 13.44 10.02
CA LYS A 58 -12.40 14.43 11.11
C LYS A 58 -11.13 14.40 11.95
N GLU A 59 -10.63 13.21 12.22
CA GLU A 59 -9.40 12.94 12.94
C GLU A 59 -8.20 13.44 12.12
N ALA A 60 -8.18 13.18 10.81
CA ALA A 60 -7.17 13.73 9.91
C ALA A 60 -7.16 15.28 9.94
N LEU A 61 -8.33 15.93 9.88
CA LEU A 61 -8.42 17.39 9.99
C LEU A 61 -7.91 17.90 11.34
N ALA A 62 -8.21 17.20 12.44
CA ALA A 62 -7.70 17.58 13.76
C ALA A 62 -6.16 17.53 13.80
N LYS A 63 -5.54 16.51 13.21
CA LYS A 63 -4.07 16.39 13.14
C LYS A 63 -3.43 17.47 12.26
N ILE A 64 -4.07 17.87 11.17
CA ILE A 64 -3.64 19.05 10.38
C ILE A 64 -3.64 20.32 11.24
N GLU A 65 -4.64 20.51 12.10
CA GLU A 65 -4.66 21.66 13.02
C GLU A 65 -3.56 21.59 14.08
N GLU A 66 -3.19 20.39 14.56
CA GLU A 66 -2.02 20.23 15.45
C GLU A 66 -0.70 20.57 14.72
N SER A 67 -0.50 20.08 13.49
CA SER A 67 0.67 20.43 12.67
C SER A 67 0.80 21.94 12.45
N LYS A 68 -0.32 22.67 12.27
CA LYS A 68 -0.31 24.14 12.15
C LYS A 68 0.19 24.85 13.40
N LYS A 69 -0.04 24.30 14.59
CA LYS A 69 0.40 24.90 15.86
C LYS A 69 1.91 24.79 16.07
N ILE A 70 2.56 23.82 15.41
CA ILE A 70 4.00 23.58 15.51
C ILE A 70 4.79 24.62 14.70
N ILE A 71 4.32 25.01 13.51
CA ILE A 71 5.03 25.91 12.59
C ILE A 71 5.44 27.25 13.25
N PRO A 72 4.58 27.94 14.03
CA PRO A 72 4.96 29.19 14.70
C PRO A 72 6.02 29.06 15.80
N SER A 73 6.32 27.85 16.28
CA SER A 73 7.31 27.64 17.35
C SER A 73 8.77 27.70 16.86
N PHE A 74 8.99 27.68 15.55
CA PHE A 74 10.33 27.75 14.96
C PHE A 74 10.86 29.18 14.92
N THR A 75 12.07 29.38 15.43
CA THR A 75 12.76 30.68 15.41
C THR A 75 13.43 30.97 14.07
N GLU A 76 13.78 29.95 13.30
CA GLU A 76 14.36 30.10 11.97
C GLU A 76 13.28 30.23 10.90
N GLN A 77 13.24 31.38 10.23
CA GLN A 77 12.25 31.67 9.20
C GLN A 77 12.29 30.70 8.02
N SER A 78 13.49 30.19 7.67
CA SER A 78 13.68 29.18 6.62
C SER A 78 12.99 27.87 6.97
N GLU A 79 13.11 27.40 8.20
CA GLU A 79 12.52 26.15 8.67
C GLU A 79 11.00 26.25 8.78
N ALA A 80 10.49 27.35 9.37
CA ALA A 80 9.06 27.63 9.40
C ALA A 80 8.45 27.69 7.99
N SER A 81 9.15 28.33 7.03
CA SER A 81 8.69 28.39 5.63
C SER A 81 8.70 27.02 4.94
N PHE A 82 9.68 26.18 5.27
CA PHE A 82 9.76 24.81 4.76
C PHE A 82 8.60 23.96 5.28
N LEU A 83 8.35 23.93 6.59
CA LEU A 83 7.24 23.15 7.17
C LEU A 83 5.87 23.65 6.72
N GLN A 84 5.71 24.96 6.51
CA GLN A 84 4.51 25.51 5.88
C GLN A 84 4.33 24.95 4.46
N SER A 85 5.41 24.86 3.68
CA SER A 85 5.36 24.27 2.34
C SER A 85 5.06 22.77 2.37
N GLU A 86 5.58 22.03 3.35
CA GLU A 86 5.29 20.60 3.57
C GLU A 86 3.82 20.39 3.98
N LEU A 87 3.27 21.24 4.85
CA LEU A 87 1.86 21.16 5.23
C LEU A 87 0.95 21.48 4.04
N GLU A 88 1.30 22.48 3.23
CA GLU A 88 0.58 22.77 2.00
C GLU A 88 0.72 21.63 0.98
N ALA A 89 1.89 21.01 0.90
CA ALA A 89 2.14 19.84 0.07
C ALA A 89 1.32 18.65 0.57
N LEU A 90 1.17 18.44 1.87
CA LEU A 90 0.29 17.42 2.45
C LEU A 90 -1.17 17.71 2.11
N ILE A 91 -1.66 18.94 2.30
CA ILE A 91 -3.04 19.31 1.93
C ILE A 91 -3.27 19.11 0.43
N LYS A 92 -2.32 19.50 -0.41
CA LYS A 92 -2.33 19.23 -1.85
C LYS A 92 -2.23 17.74 -2.13
N TRP A 93 -1.45 16.99 -1.36
CA TRP A 93 -1.30 15.54 -1.47
C TRP A 93 -2.59 14.85 -1.11
N ILE A 94 -3.38 15.33 -0.16
CA ILE A 94 -4.72 14.80 0.15
C ILE A 94 -5.63 14.98 -1.07
N VAL A 95 -5.62 16.16 -1.68
CA VAL A 95 -6.36 16.44 -2.92
C VAL A 95 -5.80 15.59 -4.08
N PHE A 96 -4.49 15.41 -4.15
CA PHE A 96 -3.81 14.67 -5.18
C PHE A 96 -3.96 13.16 -4.99
N SER A 97 -4.02 12.61 -3.78
CA SER A 97 -4.24 11.20 -3.47
C SER A 97 -5.70 10.83 -3.72
N SER A 98 -6.62 11.73 -3.41
CA SER A 98 -8.00 11.69 -3.90
C SER A 98 -8.05 11.67 -5.44
N LEU A 99 -7.21 12.49 -6.10
CA LEU A 99 -7.09 12.52 -7.56
C LEU A 99 -6.34 11.31 -8.14
N LYS A 100 -5.36 10.74 -7.43
CA LYS A 100 -4.60 9.50 -7.76
C LYS A 100 -5.59 8.35 -7.79
N LEU A 101 -6.40 8.22 -6.73
CA LEU A 101 -7.48 7.25 -6.65
C LEU A 101 -8.48 7.44 -7.80
N LEU A 102 -8.86 8.68 -8.10
CA LEU A 102 -9.76 9.01 -9.22
C LEU A 102 -9.15 8.68 -10.60
N LEU A 103 -7.86 8.93 -10.81
CA LEU A 103 -7.16 8.67 -12.06
C LEU A 103 -6.94 7.18 -12.28
N CYS A 104 -6.59 6.43 -11.24
CA CYS A 104 -6.56 4.96 -11.26
C CYS A 104 -7.95 4.39 -11.55
N GLN A 105 -9.01 4.92 -10.93
CA GLN A 105 -10.40 4.53 -11.24
C GLN A 105 -10.81 4.83 -12.68
N LYS A 106 -10.24 5.88 -13.30
CA LYS A 106 -10.49 6.25 -14.70
C LYS A 106 -9.57 5.56 -15.71
N GLY A 107 -8.61 4.75 -15.26
CA GLY A 107 -7.70 4.00 -16.11
C GLY A 107 -6.58 4.82 -16.80
N ASP A 108 -6.37 6.08 -16.42
CA ASP A 108 -5.32 6.92 -17.01
C ASP A 108 -4.04 6.91 -16.14
N LEU A 109 -3.46 5.72 -16.01
CA LEU A 109 -2.26 5.46 -15.22
C LEU A 109 -1.02 6.17 -15.79
N GLU A 110 -0.93 6.30 -17.12
CA GLU A 110 0.19 6.99 -17.77
C GLU A 110 0.18 8.50 -17.49
N ALA A 111 -0.98 9.16 -17.52
CA ALA A 111 -1.05 10.57 -17.15
C ALA A 111 -0.80 10.77 -15.66
N ALA A 112 -1.21 9.82 -14.80
CA ALA A 112 -0.87 9.85 -13.39
C ALA A 112 0.66 9.81 -13.18
N PHE A 113 1.35 8.89 -13.86
CA PHE A 113 2.81 8.76 -13.78
C PHE A 113 3.51 10.02 -14.32
N LYS A 114 3.08 10.57 -15.47
CA LYS A 114 3.68 11.80 -16.06
C LYS A 114 3.52 13.05 -15.18
N ARG A 115 2.53 13.09 -14.30
CA ARG A 115 2.30 14.20 -13.37
C ARG A 115 3.05 14.03 -12.05
N LEU A 116 3.68 12.88 -11.83
CA LEU A 116 4.51 12.65 -10.66
C LEU A 116 5.75 13.56 -10.72
N HIS A 117 6.05 14.20 -9.61
CA HIS A 117 7.27 15.00 -9.46
C HIS A 117 8.15 14.33 -8.38
N PRO A 118 9.05 13.42 -8.77
CA PRO A 118 9.76 12.52 -7.83
C PRO A 118 10.93 13.19 -7.08
N LYS A 119 10.85 14.49 -6.78
CA LYS A 119 11.97 15.18 -6.11
C LYS A 119 12.14 14.64 -4.69
N GLU A 120 13.21 13.87 -4.46
CA GLU A 120 13.81 13.47 -3.17
C GLU A 120 12.81 13.05 -2.06
N ASP A 121 11.65 12.52 -2.43
CA ASP A 121 10.63 12.05 -1.49
C ASP A 121 10.35 10.59 -1.80
N LEU A 122 10.74 9.73 -0.87
CA LEU A 122 10.61 8.28 -0.99
C LEU A 122 9.17 7.91 -1.33
N GLU A 123 8.16 8.48 -0.67
CA GLU A 123 6.75 8.13 -0.93
C GLU A 123 6.31 8.41 -2.37
N ASN A 124 6.82 9.49 -2.99
CA ASN A 124 6.55 9.76 -4.40
C ASN A 124 7.25 8.73 -5.30
N VAL A 125 8.45 8.30 -4.92
CA VAL A 125 9.16 7.22 -5.62
C VAL A 125 8.38 5.90 -5.50
N GLU A 126 7.97 5.51 -4.30
CA GLU A 126 7.16 4.30 -4.04
C GLU A 126 5.89 4.28 -4.89
N PHE A 127 5.18 5.41 -4.93
CA PHE A 127 3.97 5.54 -5.74
C PHE A 127 4.26 5.50 -7.24
N GLY A 128 5.38 6.07 -7.69
CA GLY A 128 5.82 5.96 -9.08
C GLY A 128 6.13 4.52 -9.48
N CYS A 129 6.83 3.77 -8.63
CA CYS A 129 7.06 2.33 -8.80
C CYS A 129 5.72 1.58 -8.89
N TYR A 130 4.79 1.82 -7.98
CA TYR A 130 3.46 1.20 -8.00
C TYR A 130 2.71 1.45 -9.33
N LEU A 131 2.71 2.69 -9.83
CA LEU A 131 2.10 3.01 -11.13
C LEU A 131 2.77 2.28 -12.30
N LEU A 132 4.10 2.14 -12.27
CA LEU A 132 4.83 1.40 -13.29
C LEU A 132 4.51 -0.11 -13.24
N LEU A 133 4.34 -0.69 -12.05
CA LEU A 133 3.90 -2.08 -11.89
C LEU A 133 2.48 -2.29 -12.44
N LEU A 134 1.54 -1.37 -12.17
CA LEU A 134 0.19 -1.41 -12.75
C LEU A 134 0.19 -1.28 -14.28
N LEU A 135 1.21 -0.63 -14.86
CA LEU A 135 1.43 -0.55 -16.31
C LEU A 135 2.21 -1.76 -16.86
N SER A 136 2.49 -2.78 -16.03
CA SER A 136 3.32 -3.94 -16.35
C SER A 136 4.73 -3.57 -16.83
N LYS A 137 5.30 -2.48 -16.30
CA LYS A 137 6.66 -1.99 -16.62
C LYS A 137 7.63 -2.25 -15.47
N THR A 138 7.78 -3.51 -15.06
CA THR A 138 8.59 -3.93 -13.88
C THR A 138 10.04 -3.47 -13.95
N THR A 139 10.70 -3.59 -15.12
CA THR A 139 12.09 -3.12 -15.29
C THR A 139 12.21 -1.60 -15.16
N ASP A 140 11.20 -0.86 -15.62
CA ASP A 140 11.18 0.59 -15.44
C ASP A 140 10.93 0.95 -13.97
N ALA A 141 10.13 0.18 -13.24
CA ALA A 141 9.91 0.38 -11.81
C ALA A 141 11.21 0.22 -11.01
N GLN A 142 11.99 -0.84 -11.29
CA GLN A 142 13.31 -1.01 -10.65
C GLN A 142 14.25 0.14 -10.96
N ARG A 143 14.40 0.49 -12.24
CA ARG A 143 15.24 1.63 -12.65
C ARG A 143 14.79 2.93 -12.00
N PHE A 144 13.48 3.15 -11.89
CA PHE A 144 12.93 4.35 -11.28
C PHE A 144 13.23 4.43 -9.78
N LEU A 145 13.16 3.30 -9.06
CA LEU A 145 13.57 3.20 -7.66
C LEU A 145 15.07 3.54 -7.50
N ASP A 146 15.93 2.89 -8.27
CA ASP A 146 17.39 3.06 -8.23
C ASP A 146 17.83 4.50 -8.58
N ASP A 147 17.21 5.11 -9.58
CA ASP A 147 17.55 6.45 -10.07
C ASP A 147 17.17 7.57 -9.09
N HIS A 148 16.15 7.35 -8.25
CA HIS A 148 15.58 8.40 -7.38
C HIS A 148 15.83 8.18 -5.89
N VAL A 149 16.25 6.98 -5.47
CA VAL A 149 16.72 6.71 -4.11
C VAL A 149 18.23 6.49 -4.15
N THR A 150 18.97 7.60 -4.15
CA THR A 150 20.43 7.59 -4.33
C THR A 150 21.23 7.73 -3.04
N ASN A 151 20.56 7.78 -1.88
CA ASN A 151 21.19 7.91 -0.57
C ASN A 151 21.19 6.57 0.15
N ASP A 152 22.36 6.06 0.51
CA ASP A 152 22.54 4.78 1.23
C ASP A 152 21.70 4.69 2.52
N SER A 153 21.40 5.81 3.18
CA SER A 153 20.52 5.81 4.37
C SER A 153 19.05 5.62 4.02
N ALA A 154 18.61 6.02 2.82
CA ALA A 154 17.23 5.86 2.38
C ALA A 154 16.95 4.44 1.86
N SER A 155 17.97 3.73 1.36
CA SER A 155 17.85 2.32 0.95
C SER A 155 17.67 1.35 2.12
N ASP A 156 18.02 1.74 3.35
CA ASP A 156 17.80 0.91 4.54
C ASP A 156 16.42 1.11 5.19
N THR A 157 15.59 2.00 4.63
CA THR A 157 14.26 2.30 5.18
C THR A 157 13.25 1.18 4.93
N VAL A 158 12.27 1.03 5.82
CA VAL A 158 11.17 0.07 5.65
C VAL A 158 10.42 0.34 4.35
N GLY A 159 10.21 1.60 3.99
CA GLY A 159 9.50 1.99 2.76
C GLY A 159 10.22 1.57 1.47
N TYR A 160 11.54 1.78 1.41
CA TYR A 160 12.35 1.32 0.29
C TYR A 160 12.30 -0.21 0.16
N ASN A 161 12.59 -0.93 1.23
CA ASN A 161 12.61 -2.40 1.23
C ASN A 161 11.24 -2.98 0.85
N GLN A 162 10.15 -2.36 1.32
CA GLN A 162 8.80 -2.76 0.96
C GLN A 162 8.51 -2.56 -0.54
N THR A 163 8.96 -1.44 -1.10
CA THR A 163 8.78 -1.12 -2.52
C THR A 163 9.61 -2.04 -3.41
N GLU A 164 10.86 -2.29 -3.04
CA GLU A 164 11.71 -3.25 -3.74
C GLU A 164 11.08 -4.65 -3.71
N ALA A 165 10.57 -5.09 -2.57
CA ALA A 165 9.89 -6.37 -2.44
C ALA A 165 8.64 -6.48 -3.32
N TRP A 166 7.87 -5.41 -3.55
CA TRP A 166 6.76 -5.43 -4.52
C TRP A 166 7.25 -5.59 -5.96
N ILE A 167 8.33 -4.92 -6.34
CA ILE A 167 8.92 -5.06 -7.67
C ILE A 167 9.41 -6.50 -7.87
N GLN A 168 10.10 -7.05 -6.87
CA GLN A 168 10.57 -8.43 -6.86
C GLN A 168 9.43 -9.46 -6.85
N LEU A 169 8.29 -9.13 -6.22
CA LEU A 169 7.10 -9.97 -6.20
C LEU A 169 6.53 -10.16 -7.60
N GLU A 170 6.68 -9.19 -8.52
CA GLU A 170 6.30 -9.36 -9.94
C GLU A 170 7.23 -10.33 -10.68
N GLY A 171 8.48 -10.47 -10.23
CA GLY A 171 9.48 -11.38 -10.78
C GLY A 171 9.21 -12.87 -10.50
N TYR A 172 10.23 -13.68 -10.78
CA TYR A 172 10.26 -15.13 -10.58
C TYR A 172 11.63 -15.58 -10.06
N GLY A 173 11.72 -16.84 -9.59
CA GLY A 173 12.99 -17.39 -9.11
C GLY A 173 13.51 -16.66 -7.88
N ASP A 174 14.77 -16.21 -7.91
CA ASP A 174 15.43 -15.58 -6.77
C ASP A 174 14.77 -14.27 -6.34
N GLU A 175 14.22 -13.49 -7.27
CA GLU A 175 13.47 -12.27 -6.97
C GLU A 175 12.22 -12.58 -6.15
N LEU A 176 11.41 -13.54 -6.61
CA LEU A 176 10.20 -13.97 -5.91
C LEU A 176 10.52 -14.55 -4.53
N ASN A 177 11.61 -15.30 -4.38
CA ASN A 177 12.06 -15.81 -3.09
C ASN A 177 12.45 -14.68 -2.13
N ARG A 178 13.16 -13.64 -2.60
CA ARG A 178 13.49 -12.48 -1.77
C ARG A 178 12.24 -11.74 -1.31
N ALA A 179 11.30 -11.49 -2.22
CA ALA A 179 10.01 -10.88 -1.88
C ALA A 179 9.25 -11.71 -0.83
N TYR A 180 9.18 -13.04 -1.04
CA TYR A 180 8.56 -13.97 -0.08
C TYR A 180 9.18 -13.84 1.31
N TYR A 181 10.50 -13.98 1.45
CA TYR A 181 11.15 -13.93 2.76
C TYR A 181 10.99 -12.57 3.44
N HIS A 182 11.02 -11.47 2.67
CA HIS A 182 10.76 -10.13 3.19
C HIS A 182 9.35 -10.01 3.79
N PHE A 183 8.32 -10.42 3.04
CA PHE A 183 6.96 -10.34 3.55
C PHE A 183 6.67 -11.33 4.67
N ASP A 184 7.24 -12.54 4.62
CA ASP A 184 7.05 -13.56 5.66
C ASP A 184 7.69 -13.13 6.99
N ASP A 185 8.88 -12.53 6.96
CA ASP A 185 9.54 -11.97 8.15
C ASP A 185 8.68 -10.88 8.80
N LEU A 186 8.22 -9.91 8.01
CA LEU A 186 7.34 -8.84 8.50
C LEU A 186 5.98 -9.37 8.97
N ALA A 187 5.41 -10.37 8.29
CA ALA A 187 4.14 -10.97 8.67
C ALA A 187 4.26 -11.87 9.92
N GLY A 188 5.44 -12.41 10.21
CA GLY A 188 5.73 -13.27 11.35
C GLY A 188 5.97 -12.53 12.67
N SER A 189 6.29 -11.23 12.61
CA SER A 189 6.54 -10.40 13.79
C SER A 189 5.29 -9.65 14.25
N GLY A 190 4.86 -9.84 15.51
CA GLY A 190 3.67 -9.19 16.07
C GLY A 190 3.71 -7.64 16.05
N ASN A 191 4.89 -7.03 15.88
CA ASN A 191 5.05 -5.58 15.76
C ASN A 191 4.88 -5.06 14.32
N THR A 192 4.80 -5.95 13.34
CA THR A 192 4.71 -5.57 11.92
C THR A 192 3.56 -6.27 11.22
N THR A 193 3.08 -7.41 11.72
CA THR A 193 1.98 -8.18 11.12
C THR A 193 0.78 -7.27 10.82
N SER A 194 0.35 -7.33 9.56
CA SER A 194 -0.86 -6.68 9.09
C SER A 194 -1.54 -7.54 8.04
N LEU A 195 -2.80 -7.22 7.74
CA LEU A 195 -3.54 -7.89 6.68
C LEU A 195 -2.82 -7.78 5.32
N LYS A 196 -2.27 -6.59 5.02
CA LYS A 196 -1.53 -6.35 3.77
C LYS A 196 -0.35 -7.30 3.61
N LEU A 197 0.44 -7.47 4.67
CA LEU A 197 1.61 -8.35 4.63
C LEU A 197 1.21 -9.81 4.51
N LEU A 198 0.15 -10.24 5.22
CA LEU A 198 -0.39 -11.58 5.07
C LEU A 198 -0.90 -11.85 3.65
N VAL A 199 -1.52 -10.87 3.00
CA VAL A 199 -1.91 -10.95 1.58
C VAL A 199 -0.67 -11.07 0.69
N CYS A 200 0.39 -10.29 0.94
CA CYS A 200 1.63 -10.41 0.17
C CYS A 200 2.28 -11.80 0.32
N VAL A 201 2.22 -12.39 1.52
CA VAL A 201 2.68 -13.78 1.78
C VAL A 201 1.80 -14.79 1.03
N LEU A 202 0.47 -14.60 1.04
CA LEU A 202 -0.45 -15.45 0.29
C LEU A 202 -0.13 -15.44 -1.21
N VAL A 203 0.00 -14.24 -1.82
CA VAL A 203 0.37 -14.08 -3.23
C VAL A 203 1.71 -14.75 -3.53
N SER A 204 2.69 -14.60 -2.64
CA SER A 204 4.00 -15.24 -2.78
C SER A 204 3.88 -16.76 -2.83
N HIS A 205 3.11 -17.38 -1.92
CA HIS A 205 2.86 -18.82 -1.95
C HIS A 205 2.11 -19.27 -3.20
N LEU A 206 1.14 -18.48 -3.69
CA LEU A 206 0.45 -18.78 -4.94
C LEU A 206 1.41 -18.80 -6.13
N LYS A 207 2.30 -17.80 -6.23
CA LYS A 207 3.33 -17.71 -7.29
C LYS A 207 4.40 -18.79 -7.18
N LEU A 208 4.76 -19.20 -5.96
CA LEU A 208 5.72 -20.28 -5.69
C LEU A 208 5.11 -21.69 -5.81
N HIS A 209 3.80 -21.80 -6.03
CA HIS A 209 3.05 -23.05 -6.05
C HIS A 209 3.05 -23.83 -4.71
N HIS A 210 3.21 -23.12 -3.59
CA HIS A 210 3.17 -23.65 -2.23
C HIS A 210 1.70 -23.72 -1.72
N MET A 211 0.90 -24.62 -2.30
CA MET A 211 -0.55 -24.66 -2.07
C MET A 211 -0.97 -24.96 -0.62
N PRO A 212 -0.35 -25.91 0.11
CA PRO A 212 -0.65 -26.12 1.53
C PRO A 212 -0.40 -24.86 2.38
N GLU A 213 0.71 -24.18 2.14
CA GLU A 213 1.12 -22.98 2.86
C GLU A 213 0.24 -21.78 2.49
N ALA A 214 -0.26 -21.71 1.25
CA ALA A 214 -1.26 -20.72 0.85
C ALA A 214 -2.58 -20.88 1.65
N GLU A 215 -3.05 -22.11 1.87
CA GLU A 215 -4.25 -22.38 2.69
C GLU A 215 -4.03 -22.07 4.17
N GLU A 216 -2.84 -22.38 4.69
CA GLU A 216 -2.47 -21.99 6.05
C GLU A 216 -2.43 -20.47 6.19
N THR A 217 -1.87 -19.76 5.22
CA THR A 217 -1.83 -18.30 5.20
C THR A 217 -3.23 -17.70 5.12
N LEU A 218 -4.12 -18.26 4.30
CA LEU A 218 -5.52 -17.84 4.26
C LEU A 218 -6.23 -18.07 5.60
N SER A 219 -5.92 -19.18 6.29
CA SER A 219 -6.43 -19.44 7.64
C SER A 219 -5.89 -18.43 8.66
N ARG A 220 -4.59 -18.07 8.57
CA ARG A 220 -3.98 -17.00 9.36
C ARG A 220 -4.66 -15.66 9.11
N ILE A 221 -4.97 -15.33 7.85
CA ILE A 221 -5.75 -14.14 7.50
C ILE A 221 -7.10 -14.19 8.19
N VAL A 222 -7.89 -15.25 8.05
CA VAL A 222 -9.21 -15.36 8.69
C VAL A 222 -9.14 -15.18 10.21
N SER A 223 -8.15 -15.78 10.87
CA SER A 223 -7.94 -15.62 12.32
C SER A 223 -7.55 -14.19 12.70
N TYR A 224 -6.56 -13.61 11.99
CA TYR A 224 -6.14 -12.23 12.20
C TYR A 224 -7.33 -11.27 12.11
N ARG A 225 -8.18 -11.48 11.09
CA ARG A 225 -9.40 -10.70 10.91
C ARG A 225 -10.35 -10.84 12.11
N ALA A 226 -10.64 -12.06 12.53
CA ALA A 226 -11.52 -12.30 13.67
C ALA A 226 -11.06 -11.61 14.98
N ASP A 227 -9.75 -11.48 15.17
CA ASP A 227 -9.13 -10.86 16.34
C ASP A 227 -9.11 -9.32 16.28
N HIS A 228 -9.17 -8.72 15.09
CA HIS A 228 -9.03 -7.26 14.88
C HIS A 228 -10.32 -6.56 14.41
N ARG A 229 -11.49 -7.22 14.52
CA ARG A 229 -12.81 -6.80 13.98
C ARG A 229 -13.19 -5.33 14.16
N ASP A 230 -12.81 -4.69 15.27
CA ASP A 230 -13.18 -3.29 15.58
C ASP A 230 -12.24 -2.24 14.96
N GLU A 231 -11.01 -2.63 14.62
CA GLU A 231 -9.99 -1.79 13.98
C GLU A 231 -9.95 -2.01 12.46
N GLU A 232 -10.40 -3.20 12.06
CA GLU A 232 -10.39 -3.80 10.74
C GLU A 232 -11.29 -3.15 9.68
N ALA A 233 -12.49 -2.69 10.01
CA ALA A 233 -13.51 -2.39 9.00
C ALA A 233 -13.07 -1.32 7.98
N ALA A 234 -12.14 -0.45 8.38
CA ALA A 234 -11.55 0.59 7.54
C ALA A 234 -10.27 0.13 6.80
N GLU A 235 -9.43 -0.72 7.41
CA GLU A 235 -8.23 -1.26 6.77
C GLU A 235 -8.56 -2.34 5.74
N LEU A 236 -9.57 -3.16 6.04
CA LEU A 236 -10.12 -4.21 5.18
C LEU A 236 -10.65 -3.66 3.85
N GLY A 237 -11.27 -2.49 3.87
CA GLY A 237 -11.85 -1.90 2.66
C GLY A 237 -10.82 -1.75 1.53
N ASN A 238 -9.55 -1.54 1.88
CA ASN A 238 -8.48 -1.32 0.91
C ASN A 238 -7.94 -2.62 0.30
N TRP A 239 -8.06 -3.77 0.99
CA TRP A 239 -7.46 -5.05 0.57
C TRP A 239 -8.46 -6.18 0.35
N ALA A 240 -9.75 -5.95 0.64
CA ALA A 240 -10.80 -6.98 0.52
C ALA A 240 -10.96 -7.49 -0.91
N VAL A 241 -10.80 -6.61 -1.90
CA VAL A 241 -10.85 -6.98 -3.32
C VAL A 241 -9.69 -7.91 -3.66
N ASP A 242 -8.46 -7.53 -3.30
CA ASP A 242 -7.25 -8.31 -3.60
C ASP A 242 -7.32 -9.70 -2.94
N LEU A 243 -7.71 -9.76 -1.66
CA LEU A 243 -7.88 -11.03 -0.94
C LEU A 243 -8.93 -11.93 -1.60
N LEU A 244 -10.06 -11.37 -2.06
CA LEU A 244 -11.08 -12.16 -2.78
C LEU A 244 -10.52 -12.71 -4.09
N VAL A 245 -9.74 -11.92 -4.83
CA VAL A 245 -9.10 -12.35 -6.09
C VAL A 245 -8.09 -13.47 -5.83
N ASP A 246 -7.26 -13.33 -4.79
CA ASP A 246 -6.29 -14.35 -4.41
C ASP A 246 -6.96 -15.66 -3.97
N GLU A 247 -8.05 -15.56 -3.20
CA GLU A 247 -8.82 -16.74 -2.81
C GLU A 247 -9.46 -17.42 -4.03
N ILE A 248 -10.04 -16.64 -4.96
CA ILE A 248 -10.53 -17.19 -6.24
C ILE A 248 -9.42 -17.94 -6.96
N ALA A 249 -8.22 -17.35 -7.09
CA ALA A 249 -7.08 -17.97 -7.74
C ALA A 249 -6.68 -19.29 -7.06
N LEU A 250 -6.58 -19.30 -5.73
CA LEU A 250 -6.29 -20.50 -4.95
C LEU A 250 -7.32 -21.61 -5.22
N ARG A 251 -8.62 -21.28 -5.13
CA ARG A 251 -9.70 -22.26 -5.38
C ARG A 251 -9.64 -22.82 -6.80
N ARG A 252 -9.35 -21.98 -7.80
CA ARG A 252 -9.18 -22.44 -9.20
C ARG A 252 -7.99 -23.40 -9.34
N ILE A 253 -6.83 -23.08 -8.77
CA ILE A 253 -5.63 -23.95 -8.82
C ILE A 253 -5.90 -25.31 -8.19
N GLN A 254 -6.66 -25.32 -7.08
CA GLN A 254 -7.07 -26.54 -6.39
C GLN A 254 -8.22 -27.29 -7.08
N SER A 255 -8.66 -26.85 -8.26
CA SER A 255 -9.82 -27.41 -8.98
C SER A 255 -11.16 -27.33 -8.22
N ARG A 256 -11.27 -26.43 -7.24
CA ARG A 256 -12.50 -26.13 -6.47
C ARG A 256 -13.33 -25.04 -7.16
N ASN A 257 -13.73 -25.33 -8.40
CA ASN A 257 -14.36 -24.34 -9.27
C ASN A 257 -15.68 -23.77 -8.75
N SER A 258 -16.50 -24.58 -8.08
CA SER A 258 -17.75 -24.12 -7.46
C SER A 258 -17.52 -23.03 -6.42
N ASP A 259 -16.47 -23.19 -5.61
CA ASP A 259 -16.12 -22.26 -4.54
C ASP A 259 -15.58 -20.96 -5.15
N ALA A 260 -14.72 -21.09 -6.17
CA ALA A 260 -14.22 -19.97 -6.95
C ALA A 260 -15.35 -19.18 -7.62
N ASP A 261 -16.36 -19.85 -8.19
CA ASP A 261 -17.51 -19.21 -8.83
C ASP A 261 -18.36 -18.45 -7.80
N ALA A 262 -18.57 -19.02 -6.61
CA ALA A 262 -19.28 -18.35 -5.52
C ALA A 262 -18.56 -17.07 -5.07
N LEU A 263 -17.23 -17.13 -4.90
CA LEU A 263 -16.40 -15.98 -4.56
C LEU A 263 -16.38 -14.93 -5.66
N PHE A 264 -16.28 -15.34 -6.93
CA PHE A 264 -16.34 -14.41 -8.06
C PHE A 264 -17.68 -13.71 -8.18
N ASN A 265 -18.79 -14.42 -7.96
CA ASN A 265 -20.13 -13.82 -7.95
C ASN A 265 -20.29 -12.81 -6.81
N LYS A 266 -19.73 -13.11 -5.62
CA LYS A 266 -19.66 -12.16 -4.52
C LYS A 266 -18.86 -10.91 -4.90
N LEU A 267 -17.67 -11.09 -5.47
CA LEU A 267 -16.82 -9.99 -5.93
C LEU A 267 -17.55 -9.12 -6.97
N LYS A 268 -18.23 -9.74 -7.94
CA LYS A 268 -19.02 -9.03 -8.96
C LYS A 268 -20.18 -8.23 -8.37
N ALA A 269 -20.82 -8.75 -7.31
CA ALA A 269 -21.93 -8.07 -6.64
C ALA A 269 -21.46 -6.89 -5.77
N GLU A 270 -20.34 -7.03 -5.07
CA GLU A 270 -19.83 -6.03 -4.12
C GLU A 270 -18.91 -5.00 -4.80
N HIS A 271 -18.13 -5.43 -5.82
CA HIS A 271 -17.11 -4.63 -6.50
C HIS A 271 -17.15 -4.82 -8.03
N PRO A 272 -18.26 -4.46 -8.71
CA PRO A 272 -18.43 -4.66 -10.15
C PRO A 272 -17.38 -3.92 -10.99
N ASP A 273 -16.81 -2.85 -10.46
CA ASP A 273 -15.82 -2.02 -11.14
C ASP A 273 -14.36 -2.45 -10.94
N SER A 274 -14.11 -3.52 -10.19
CA SER A 274 -12.76 -4.05 -9.95
C SER A 274 -12.06 -4.45 -11.25
N ALA A 275 -10.73 -4.32 -11.28
CA ALA A 275 -9.92 -4.66 -12.46
C ALA A 275 -10.10 -6.13 -12.87
N TYR A 276 -10.17 -7.04 -11.89
CA TYR A 276 -10.37 -8.46 -12.14
C TYR A 276 -11.73 -8.77 -12.81
N VAL A 277 -12.83 -8.16 -12.34
CA VAL A 277 -14.16 -8.36 -12.94
C VAL A 277 -14.19 -7.86 -14.38
N LYS A 278 -13.60 -6.69 -14.65
CA LYS A 278 -13.49 -6.13 -16.00
C LYS A 278 -12.65 -7.00 -16.94
N ASP A 279 -11.51 -7.50 -16.45
CA ASP A 279 -10.64 -8.38 -17.22
C ASP A 279 -11.33 -9.71 -17.58
N VAL A 280 -12.01 -10.35 -16.62
CA VAL A 280 -12.79 -11.57 -16.88
C VAL A 280 -13.88 -11.33 -17.91
N GLN A 281 -14.63 -10.22 -17.80
CA GLN A 281 -15.67 -9.88 -18.76
C GLN A 281 -15.08 -9.64 -20.17
N ALA A 282 -13.99 -8.88 -20.29
CA ALA A 282 -13.34 -8.65 -21.57
C ALA A 282 -12.84 -9.94 -22.24
N LYS A 283 -12.33 -10.89 -21.43
CA LYS A 283 -11.92 -12.22 -21.92
C LYS A 283 -13.11 -13.08 -22.35
N GLN A 284 -14.24 -13.00 -21.65
CA GLN A 284 -15.47 -13.68 -22.05
C GLN A 284 -16.00 -13.14 -23.38
N ASP A 285 -16.10 -11.81 -23.52
CA ASP A 285 -16.56 -11.17 -24.75
C ASP A 285 -15.67 -11.55 -25.95
N ALA A 286 -14.34 -11.52 -25.76
CA ALA A 286 -13.39 -11.93 -26.79
C ALA A 286 -13.51 -13.42 -27.17
N PHE A 287 -13.82 -14.28 -26.21
CA PHE A 287 -14.04 -15.71 -26.47
C PHE A 287 -15.33 -15.93 -27.27
N ASP A 288 -16.42 -15.26 -26.90
CA ASP A 288 -17.70 -15.35 -27.60
C ASP A 288 -17.59 -14.85 -29.05
N ASP A 289 -16.83 -13.77 -29.29
CA ASP A 289 -16.51 -13.28 -30.63
C ASP A 289 -15.76 -14.32 -31.48
N ILE A 290 -14.78 -15.02 -30.89
CA ILE A 290 -14.04 -16.10 -31.56
C ILE A 290 -15.00 -17.25 -31.88
N VAL A 291 -15.82 -17.69 -30.93
CA VAL A 291 -16.79 -18.78 -31.14
C VAL A 291 -17.75 -18.42 -32.27
N ALA A 292 -18.33 -17.21 -32.26
CA ALA A 292 -19.23 -16.75 -33.31
C ALA A 292 -18.57 -16.74 -34.69
N LYS A 293 -17.29 -16.38 -34.78
CA LYS A 293 -16.52 -16.36 -36.03
C LYS A 293 -16.26 -17.75 -36.61
N TYR A 294 -16.05 -18.76 -35.77
CA TYR A 294 -15.71 -20.13 -36.20
C TYR A 294 -16.88 -21.11 -36.18
N ALA A 295 -18.03 -20.72 -35.63
CA ALA A 295 -19.28 -21.49 -35.67
C ALA A 295 -20.12 -21.24 -36.94
N ALA A 296 -19.73 -20.27 -37.79
CA ALA A 296 -20.31 -19.98 -39.10
C ALA A 296 -19.56 -20.70 -40.22
#